data_AF-A0AAI9ZZ20-F1
#
_entry.id   AF-A0AAI9ZZ20-F1
#
_cell.length_a   1.000
_cell.length_b   1.000
_cell.length_c   1.000
_cell.angle_alpha   90.00
_cell.angle_beta   90.00
_cell.angle_gamma   90.00
#
_symmetry.space_group_name_H-M   'P 1'
#
loop_
_entity.id
_entity.type
_entity.pdbx_description
1 polymer ?
#
loop_
_entity_poly.entity_id
_entity_poly.type
_entity_poly.pdbx_seq_one_letter_code
_entity_poly.pdbx_strand_id
1 'polypeptide(L)'
;MVGKFKAQDFFGDGSFYLLEAPGHQPEHICGLARTTPSSSPEGATFVFLGGDICHFAGVFRPSEDTPLPDGIPASAIALRRDWASKAVCPCSHFTPHHPNASDEKLASTTPWYELPRGGKHPVYTDIDLATESVAKMRELDIKDNVMVCIAHDASLLDVLPAFNKQPERDINDWKTKEWKATTYWSWLNEVSVDGKTPHEPVVEGFWRDGKKWDYAGYLETLK
;
A
#
# COMPACT_ATOMS: atom_id res chain seq x y z
N MET A 1 15.81 -14.54 -10.78
CA MET A 1 15.01 -13.31 -11.01
C MET A 1 13.55 -13.66 -10.79
N VAL A 2 12.79 -12.78 -10.13
CA VAL A 2 11.32 -12.83 -10.09
C VAL A 2 10.80 -11.48 -10.55
N GLY A 3 10.08 -11.45 -11.68
CA GLY A 3 9.90 -10.21 -12.43
C GLY A 3 11.25 -9.55 -12.69
N LYS A 4 11.37 -8.26 -12.36
CA LYS A 4 12.61 -7.49 -12.45
C LYS A 4 13.44 -7.47 -11.15
N PHE A 5 13.04 -8.21 -10.12
CA PHE A 5 13.81 -8.33 -8.88
C PHE A 5 14.90 -9.40 -9.00
N LYS A 6 16.10 -9.06 -8.51
CA LYS A 6 17.07 -10.08 -8.10
C LYS A 6 16.45 -10.83 -6.92
N ALA A 7 16.45 -12.14 -7.02
CA ALA A 7 15.67 -12.99 -6.14
C ALA A 7 16.48 -14.21 -5.71
N GLN A 8 16.40 -14.55 -4.43
CA GLN A 8 16.92 -15.79 -3.87
C GLN A 8 15.76 -16.62 -3.33
N ASP A 9 15.63 -17.86 -3.80
CA ASP A 9 14.75 -18.85 -3.18
C ASP A 9 15.34 -19.22 -1.82
N PHE A 10 14.68 -18.80 -0.74
CA PHE A 10 15.23 -18.90 0.60
C PHE A 10 15.23 -20.33 1.13
N PHE A 11 14.17 -21.09 0.82
CA PHE A 11 14.03 -22.48 1.25
C PHE A 11 14.48 -23.49 0.19
N GLY A 12 14.61 -23.06 -1.07
CA GLY A 12 15.01 -23.93 -2.19
C GLY A 12 13.87 -24.80 -2.75
N ASP A 13 12.64 -24.58 -2.30
CA ASP A 13 11.43 -25.29 -2.71
C ASP A 13 10.42 -24.38 -3.47
N GLY A 14 10.82 -23.15 -3.74
CA GLY A 14 10.02 -22.10 -4.38
C GLY A 14 8.85 -21.58 -3.56
N SER A 15 8.82 -21.84 -2.25
CA SER A 15 7.75 -21.33 -1.37
C SER A 15 7.95 -19.89 -0.93
N PHE A 16 9.20 -19.42 -0.84
CA PHE A 16 9.51 -18.06 -0.39
C PHE A 16 10.77 -17.50 -1.05
N TYR A 17 10.65 -16.32 -1.63
CA TYR A 17 11.76 -15.61 -2.27
C TYR A 17 12.08 -14.32 -1.51
N LEU A 18 13.37 -14.10 -1.26
CA LEU A 18 13.91 -12.79 -0.85
C LEU A 18 14.22 -11.97 -2.11
N LEU A 19 13.77 -10.72 -2.14
CA LEU A 19 13.86 -9.83 -3.29
C LEU A 19 14.64 -8.56 -2.93
N GLU A 20 15.69 -8.24 -3.69
CA GLU A 20 16.51 -7.04 -3.50
C GLU A 20 15.71 -5.79 -3.93
N ALA A 21 15.38 -4.90 -2.98
CA ALA A 21 14.52 -3.72 -3.20
C ALA A 21 15.12 -2.44 -2.57
N PRO A 22 16.34 -2.03 -2.95
CA PRO A 22 17.05 -0.93 -2.31
C PRO A 22 16.34 0.40 -2.51
N GLY A 23 16.66 1.36 -1.65
CA GLY A 23 16.27 2.77 -1.79
C GLY A 23 15.68 3.34 -0.52
N HIS A 24 14.70 2.65 0.08
CA HIS A 24 14.26 2.98 1.44
C HIS A 24 15.45 2.93 2.41
N GLN A 25 16.13 1.78 2.41
CA GLN A 25 17.47 1.59 2.97
C GLN A 25 18.36 0.93 1.90
N PRO A 26 19.70 1.01 2.00
CA PRO A 26 20.60 0.41 1.01
C PRO A 26 20.39 -1.10 0.83
N GLU A 27 20.03 -1.81 1.90
CA GLU A 27 19.84 -3.26 1.91
C GLU A 27 18.37 -3.65 2.15
N HIS A 28 17.42 -2.78 1.79
CA HIS A 28 16.00 -3.12 1.92
C HIS A 28 15.65 -4.33 1.03
N ILE A 29 14.89 -5.25 1.62
CA ILE A 29 14.45 -6.50 0.99
C ILE A 29 12.94 -6.65 1.11
N CYS A 30 12.33 -7.22 0.06
CA CYS A 30 10.94 -7.65 0.07
C CYS A 30 10.86 -9.19 0.11
N GLY A 31 9.72 -9.71 0.53
CA GLY A 31 9.40 -11.14 0.45
C GLY A 31 8.38 -11.42 -0.64
N LEU A 32 8.47 -12.58 -1.28
CA LEU A 32 7.38 -13.13 -2.10
C LEU A 32 7.07 -14.55 -1.64
N ALA A 33 5.92 -14.73 -1.00
CA ALA A 33 5.46 -16.00 -0.47
C ALA A 33 4.46 -16.64 -1.42
N ARG A 34 4.67 -17.91 -1.77
CA ARG A 34 3.68 -18.71 -2.49
C ARG A 34 2.60 -19.16 -1.54
N THR A 35 1.35 -18.83 -1.85
CA THR A 35 0.18 -19.12 -1.00
C THR A 35 -0.62 -20.34 -1.47
N THR A 36 -0.49 -20.73 -2.74
CA THR A 36 -1.08 -21.99 -3.24
C THR A 36 -0.07 -22.81 -4.06
N PRO A 37 -0.20 -24.15 -4.09
CA PRO A 37 0.63 -24.99 -4.94
C PRO A 37 0.47 -24.66 -6.43
N SER A 38 1.52 -24.88 -7.23
CA SER A 38 1.46 -24.74 -8.70
C SER A 38 0.45 -25.69 -9.35
N SER A 39 0.09 -26.79 -8.67
CA SER A 39 -0.92 -27.74 -9.10
C SER A 39 -2.37 -27.30 -8.83
N SER A 40 -2.58 -26.16 -8.15
CA SER A 40 -3.92 -25.62 -7.95
C SER A 40 -4.59 -25.30 -9.29
N PRO A 41 -5.92 -25.46 -9.43
CA PRO A 41 -6.62 -25.23 -10.70
C PRO A 41 -6.39 -23.86 -11.33
N GLU A 42 -6.23 -22.82 -10.51
CA GLU A 42 -5.96 -21.44 -10.95
C GLU A 42 -4.46 -21.08 -10.96
N GLY A 43 -3.59 -22.09 -10.81
CA GLY A 43 -2.16 -21.93 -10.64
C GLY A 43 -1.75 -21.46 -9.24
N ALA A 44 -0.44 -21.28 -9.06
CA ALA A 44 0.13 -20.73 -7.84
C ALA A 44 -0.24 -19.25 -7.68
N THR A 45 -0.68 -18.90 -6.48
CA THR A 45 -0.89 -17.52 -6.03
C THR A 45 0.24 -17.13 -5.09
N PHE A 46 0.46 -15.82 -4.96
CA PHE A 46 1.53 -15.27 -4.16
C PHE A 46 1.08 -14.03 -3.39
N VAL A 47 1.75 -13.79 -2.27
CA VAL A 47 1.70 -12.52 -1.54
C VAL A 47 3.08 -11.88 -1.60
N PHE A 48 3.14 -10.66 -2.12
CA PHE A 48 4.33 -9.82 -2.08
C PHE A 48 4.31 -8.99 -0.79
N LEU A 49 5.30 -9.20 0.06
CA LEU A 49 5.51 -8.50 1.33
C LEU A 49 6.52 -7.39 1.09
N GLY A 50 6.03 -6.18 0.88
CA GLY A 50 6.82 -5.03 0.44
C GLY A 50 7.57 -4.29 1.54
N GLY A 51 7.26 -4.55 2.81
CA GLY A 51 7.82 -3.75 3.91
C GLY A 51 7.66 -2.25 3.64
N ASP A 52 8.76 -1.51 3.80
CA ASP A 52 8.83 -0.05 3.58
C ASP A 52 9.26 0.35 2.15
N ILE A 53 9.04 -0.52 1.15
CA ILE A 53 9.32 -0.18 -0.26
C ILE A 53 8.60 1.11 -0.68
N CYS A 54 7.38 1.31 -0.18
CA CYS A 54 6.70 2.59 -0.11
C CYS A 54 5.73 2.61 1.09
N HIS A 55 5.25 3.79 1.46
CA HIS A 55 4.41 3.96 2.66
C HIS A 55 2.92 4.16 2.36
N PHE A 56 2.54 4.23 1.08
CA PHE A 56 1.16 4.50 0.69
C PHE A 56 0.86 3.89 -0.69
N ALA A 57 -0.28 3.21 -0.82
CA ALA A 57 -0.61 2.51 -2.06
C ALA A 57 -0.86 3.46 -3.25
N GLY A 58 -1.30 4.69 -2.98
CA GLY A 58 -1.39 5.75 -3.98
C GLY A 58 -0.04 6.15 -4.61
N VAL A 59 1.09 5.66 -4.11
CA VAL A 59 2.41 5.86 -4.77
C VAL A 59 2.58 5.00 -6.02
N PHE A 60 1.83 3.90 -6.13
CA PHE A 60 1.90 2.99 -7.29
C PHE A 60 0.53 2.70 -7.92
N ARG A 61 -0.55 3.29 -7.39
CA ARG A 61 -1.91 3.21 -7.92
C ARG A 61 -2.54 4.62 -8.05
N PRO A 62 -3.38 4.86 -9.05
CA PRO A 62 -3.61 4.00 -10.22
C PRO A 62 -2.39 3.95 -11.15
N SER A 63 -2.47 3.17 -12.22
CA SER A 63 -1.45 3.09 -13.26
C SER A 63 -2.09 2.96 -14.65
N GLU A 64 -1.32 3.08 -15.73
CA GLU A 64 -1.82 2.83 -17.08
C GLU A 64 -2.38 1.40 -17.26
N ASP A 65 -1.74 0.41 -16.64
CA ASP A 65 -2.15 -1.00 -16.68
C ASP A 65 -3.38 -1.28 -15.81
N THR A 66 -3.57 -0.48 -14.77
CA THR A 66 -4.66 -0.60 -13.79
C THR A 66 -5.24 0.79 -13.50
N PRO A 67 -6.03 1.35 -14.44
CA PRO A 67 -6.62 2.66 -14.25
C PRO A 67 -7.67 2.64 -13.13
N LEU A 68 -7.99 3.82 -12.58
CA LEU A 68 -9.18 3.96 -11.74
C LEU A 68 -10.41 3.47 -12.50
N PRO A 69 -11.23 2.59 -11.92
CA PRO A 69 -12.43 2.09 -12.59
C PRO A 69 -13.50 3.19 -12.64
N ASP A 70 -14.46 3.08 -13.56
CA ASP A 70 -15.60 4.03 -13.66
C ASP A 70 -16.34 4.18 -12.32
N GLY A 71 -16.41 3.08 -11.56
CA GLY A 71 -17.01 3.01 -10.25
C GLY A 71 -16.10 2.35 -9.23
N ILE A 72 -15.75 3.08 -8.18
CA ILE A 72 -15.02 2.55 -7.03
C ILE A 72 -15.96 1.65 -6.21
N PRO A 73 -15.58 0.38 -5.96
CA PRO A 73 -16.39 -0.52 -5.13
C PRO A 73 -16.68 0.09 -3.77
N ALA A 74 -17.93 -0.02 -3.30
CA ALA A 74 -18.31 0.52 -1.99
C ALA A 74 -17.48 -0.08 -0.83
N SER A 75 -17.04 -1.33 -0.96
CA SER A 75 -16.14 -1.98 0.00
C SER A 75 -14.78 -1.28 0.12
N ALA A 76 -14.27 -0.71 -0.98
CA ALA A 76 -12.99 -0.02 -0.98
C ALA A 76 -13.07 1.36 -0.32
N ILE A 77 -14.26 1.95 -0.14
CA ILE A 77 -14.41 3.29 0.47
C ILE A 77 -15.32 3.27 1.70
N ALA A 78 -15.55 2.09 2.29
CA ALA A 78 -16.50 1.89 3.37
C ALA A 78 -16.13 2.64 4.67
N LEU A 79 -14.88 3.08 4.81
CA LEU A 79 -14.39 3.79 6.00
C LEU A 79 -14.47 5.32 5.86
N ARG A 80 -14.79 5.83 4.67
CA ARG A 80 -14.94 7.27 4.43
C ARG A 80 -16.20 7.82 5.08
N ARG A 81 -16.02 8.72 6.06
CA ARG A 81 -17.14 9.36 6.77
C ARG A 81 -17.92 10.36 5.92
N ASP A 82 -17.25 10.98 4.96
CA ASP A 82 -17.83 11.92 3.98
C ASP A 82 -18.54 11.21 2.82
N TRP A 83 -18.43 9.87 2.74
CA TRP A 83 -19.13 9.04 1.76
C TRP A 83 -20.10 8.07 2.44
N ALA A 84 -21.29 8.57 2.81
CA ALA A 84 -22.30 7.80 3.53
C ALA A 84 -23.17 6.87 2.64
N SER A 85 -22.91 6.84 1.33
CA SER A 85 -23.69 6.07 0.36
C SER A 85 -23.21 4.61 0.26
N LYS A 86 -24.14 3.65 0.32
CA LYS A 86 -23.88 2.22 0.06
C LYS A 86 -23.71 1.87 -1.43
N ALA A 87 -23.75 2.86 -2.32
CA ALA A 87 -23.58 2.67 -3.75
C ALA A 87 -22.13 2.84 -4.20
N VAL A 88 -21.81 2.27 -5.37
CA VAL A 88 -20.57 2.50 -6.10
C VAL A 88 -20.33 4.01 -6.24
N CYS A 89 -19.11 4.45 -5.92
CA CYS A 89 -18.71 5.86 -6.05
C CYS A 89 -18.12 6.11 -7.43
N PRO A 90 -18.64 7.08 -8.21
CA PRO A 90 -18.00 7.47 -9.45
C PRO A 90 -16.55 7.92 -9.17
N CYS A 91 -15.58 7.40 -9.93
CA CYS A 91 -14.18 7.83 -9.76
C CYS A 91 -13.97 9.32 -10.02
N SER A 92 -14.87 9.94 -10.82
CA SER A 92 -14.92 11.39 -11.06
C SER A 92 -15.16 12.22 -9.79
N HIS A 93 -15.53 11.60 -8.67
CA HIS A 93 -15.54 12.26 -7.37
C HIS A 93 -14.11 12.48 -6.82
N PHE A 94 -13.17 11.58 -7.13
CA PHE A 94 -11.79 11.65 -6.66
C PHE A 94 -10.89 12.40 -7.65
N THR A 95 -11.02 12.16 -8.96
CA THR A 95 -10.07 12.67 -9.96
C THR A 95 -9.80 14.18 -9.92
N PRO A 96 -10.75 15.09 -9.57
CA PRO A 96 -10.46 16.52 -9.44
C PRO A 96 -9.51 16.88 -8.28
N HIS A 97 -9.30 15.97 -7.33
CA HIS A 97 -8.44 16.14 -6.16
C HIS A 97 -7.08 15.46 -6.32
N HIS A 98 -6.81 14.86 -7.48
CA HIS A 98 -5.53 14.22 -7.77
C HIS A 98 -4.42 15.28 -7.81
N PRO A 99 -3.41 15.22 -6.93
CA PRO A 99 -2.45 16.33 -6.75
C PRO A 99 -1.47 16.45 -7.92
N ASN A 100 -1.24 15.36 -8.65
CA ASN A 100 -0.23 15.29 -9.71
C ASN A 100 -0.81 15.18 -11.14
N ALA A 101 -2.13 15.40 -11.33
CA ALA A 101 -2.77 15.25 -12.64
C ALA A 101 -3.43 16.56 -13.09
N SER A 102 -3.29 16.87 -14.38
CA SER A 102 -3.88 18.09 -14.98
C SER A 102 -5.28 17.90 -15.53
N ASP A 103 -5.72 16.65 -15.71
CA ASP A 103 -7.03 16.29 -16.22
C ASP A 103 -7.48 14.90 -15.72
N GLU A 104 -8.75 14.57 -15.97
CA GLU A 104 -9.38 13.33 -15.52
C GLU A 104 -8.71 12.06 -16.11
N LYS A 105 -8.23 12.13 -17.35
CA LYS A 105 -7.59 10.99 -18.01
C LYS A 105 -6.25 10.68 -17.35
N LEU A 106 -5.44 11.71 -17.08
CA LEU A 106 -4.19 11.52 -16.35
C LEU A 106 -4.44 11.09 -14.91
N ALA A 107 -5.47 11.64 -14.25
CA ALA A 107 -5.81 11.28 -12.87
C ALA A 107 -6.23 9.82 -12.73
N SER A 108 -6.77 9.19 -13.79
CA SER A 108 -7.16 7.79 -13.77
C SER A 108 -6.01 6.82 -14.03
N THR A 109 -4.88 7.27 -14.61
CA THR A 109 -3.76 6.38 -14.99
C THR A 109 -2.43 6.72 -14.31
N THR A 110 -2.36 7.81 -13.53
CA THR A 110 -1.14 8.27 -12.87
C THR A 110 -1.19 7.93 -11.39
N PRO A 111 -0.11 7.45 -10.76
CA PRO A 111 -0.09 7.28 -9.32
C PRO A 111 -0.47 8.57 -8.59
N TRP A 112 -1.30 8.42 -7.56
CA TRP A 112 -1.84 9.53 -6.80
C TRP A 112 -0.77 10.40 -6.17
N TYR A 113 0.28 9.79 -5.62
CA TYR A 113 1.42 10.48 -5.02
C TYR A 113 2.74 10.03 -5.67
N GLU A 114 3.74 10.88 -5.57
CA GLU A 114 5.12 10.55 -5.90
C GLU A 114 5.91 10.28 -4.62
N LEU A 115 7.03 9.57 -4.75
CA LEU A 115 8.01 9.51 -3.66
C LEU A 115 8.55 10.94 -3.37
N PRO A 116 8.79 11.30 -2.10
CA PRO A 116 9.07 12.67 -1.70
C PRO A 116 10.47 13.13 -2.15
N ARG A 117 10.57 13.75 -3.33
CA ARG A 117 11.80 14.35 -3.85
C ARG A 117 12.09 15.70 -3.18
N GLY A 118 13.33 15.90 -2.73
CA GLY A 118 13.80 17.18 -2.20
C GLY A 118 13.37 17.52 -0.76
N GLY A 119 12.86 16.55 0.00
CA GLY A 119 12.55 16.73 1.42
C GLY A 119 13.81 16.94 2.28
N LYS A 120 13.71 17.73 3.35
CA LYS A 120 14.82 17.98 4.30
C LYS A 120 15.23 16.75 5.13
N HIS A 121 14.32 15.78 5.26
CA HIS A 121 14.52 14.51 5.96
C HIS A 121 13.83 13.39 5.16
N PRO A 122 14.43 12.91 4.05
CA PRO A 122 13.82 11.84 3.29
C PRO A 122 13.88 10.56 4.12
N VAL A 123 12.75 9.85 4.19
CA VAL A 123 12.68 8.48 4.75
C VAL A 123 13.37 7.46 3.85
N TYR A 124 13.80 7.87 2.65
CA TYR A 124 14.54 7.08 1.68
C TYR A 124 16.01 7.52 1.67
N THR A 125 16.91 6.55 1.82
CA THR A 125 18.36 6.79 1.67
C THR A 125 18.77 7.10 0.23
N ASP A 126 18.09 6.50 -0.75
CA ASP A 126 18.27 6.74 -2.17
C ASP A 126 16.90 6.71 -2.87
N ILE A 127 16.42 7.87 -3.29
CA ILE A 127 15.07 8.01 -3.86
C ILE A 127 14.97 7.47 -5.28
N ASP A 128 16.06 7.47 -6.03
CA ASP A 128 16.05 6.97 -7.41
C ASP A 128 16.01 5.45 -7.40
N LEU A 129 16.82 4.81 -6.54
CA LEU A 129 16.71 3.36 -6.30
C LEU A 129 15.34 2.98 -5.72
N ALA A 130 14.78 3.78 -4.81
CA ALA A 130 13.44 3.52 -4.27
C ALA A 130 12.37 3.59 -5.37
N THR A 131 12.48 4.58 -6.25
CA THR A 131 11.58 4.74 -7.41
C THR A 131 11.66 3.51 -8.32
N GLU A 132 12.86 3.02 -8.60
CA GLU A 132 13.05 1.78 -9.38
C GLU A 132 12.45 0.56 -8.68
N SER A 133 12.65 0.42 -7.37
CA SER A 133 12.10 -0.69 -6.58
C SER A 133 10.58 -0.69 -6.60
N VAL A 134 9.94 0.47 -6.42
CA VAL A 134 8.48 0.63 -6.54
C VAL A 134 8.00 0.28 -7.94
N ALA A 135 8.72 0.71 -8.99
CA ALA A 135 8.36 0.37 -10.38
C ALA A 135 8.40 -1.15 -10.63
N LYS A 136 9.41 -1.86 -10.10
CA LYS A 136 9.49 -3.33 -10.17
C LYS A 136 8.33 -3.99 -9.44
N MET A 137 7.95 -3.49 -8.26
CA MET A 137 6.81 -4.00 -7.50
C MET A 137 5.49 -3.81 -8.25
N ARG A 138 5.30 -2.66 -8.92
CA ARG A 138 4.08 -2.36 -9.68
C ARG A 138 3.79 -3.41 -10.76
N GLU A 139 4.83 -3.97 -11.39
CA GLU A 139 4.69 -5.07 -12.36
C GLU A 139 4.13 -6.36 -11.76
N LEU A 140 4.35 -6.57 -10.46
CA LEU A 140 3.75 -7.67 -9.71
C LEU A 140 2.34 -7.30 -9.23
N ASP A 141 2.11 -6.04 -8.84
CA ASP A 141 0.82 -5.55 -8.38
C ASP A 141 -0.30 -5.73 -9.41
N ILE A 142 0.03 -5.58 -10.69
CA ILE A 142 -0.94 -5.73 -11.79
C ILE A 142 -1.33 -7.20 -12.06
N LYS A 143 -0.66 -8.18 -11.43
CA LYS A 143 -0.91 -9.61 -11.68
C LYS A 143 -2.04 -10.15 -10.81
N ASP A 144 -3.04 -10.78 -11.41
CA ASP A 144 -4.20 -11.33 -10.69
C ASP A 144 -3.85 -12.41 -9.66
N ASN A 145 -2.70 -13.07 -9.82
CA ASN A 145 -2.22 -14.11 -8.91
C ASN A 145 -1.20 -13.60 -7.87
N VAL A 146 -1.00 -12.28 -7.76
CA VAL A 146 -0.15 -11.66 -6.73
C VAL A 146 -0.93 -10.60 -5.96
N MET A 147 -0.98 -10.71 -4.63
CA MET A 147 -1.46 -9.65 -3.74
C MET A 147 -0.26 -8.90 -3.14
N VAL A 148 -0.18 -7.60 -3.37
CA VAL A 148 0.86 -6.73 -2.78
C VAL A 148 0.39 -6.21 -1.43
N CYS A 149 1.21 -6.40 -0.41
CA CYS A 149 1.04 -5.92 0.96
C CYS A 149 2.26 -5.08 1.36
N ILE A 150 2.08 -3.78 1.60
CA ILE A 150 3.13 -2.90 2.16
C ILE A 150 2.88 -2.69 3.65
N ALA A 151 3.94 -2.43 4.43
CA ALA A 151 3.85 -2.37 5.88
C ALA A 151 2.90 -1.28 6.41
N HIS A 152 2.77 -0.19 5.66
CA HIS A 152 2.00 1.00 6.05
C HIS A 152 0.65 1.14 5.32
N ASP A 153 0.16 0.08 4.68
CA ASP A 153 -1.21 0.07 4.14
C ASP A 153 -2.22 -0.27 5.26
N ALA A 154 -2.83 0.78 5.81
CA ALA A 154 -3.82 0.66 6.88
C ALA A 154 -5.01 -0.23 6.50
N SER A 155 -5.38 -0.29 5.22
CA SER A 155 -6.53 -1.08 4.76
C SER A 155 -6.35 -2.58 4.97
N LEU A 156 -5.10 -3.05 5.04
CA LEU A 156 -4.80 -4.46 5.29
C LEU A 156 -5.23 -4.90 6.69
N LEU A 157 -5.23 -4.00 7.68
CA LEU A 157 -5.56 -4.32 9.08
C LEU A 157 -7.04 -4.66 9.29
N ASP A 158 -7.91 -4.16 8.41
CA ASP A 158 -9.35 -4.39 8.47
C ASP A 158 -9.78 -5.63 7.67
N VAL A 159 -8.96 -6.08 6.73
CA VAL A 159 -9.28 -7.17 5.81
C VAL A 159 -8.54 -8.46 6.15
N LEU A 160 -7.25 -8.38 6.47
CA LEU A 160 -6.41 -9.55 6.71
C LEU A 160 -6.53 -10.04 8.16
N PRO A 161 -6.44 -11.36 8.40
CA PRO A 161 -6.32 -11.90 9.75
C PRO A 161 -5.01 -11.42 10.39
N ALA A 162 -5.14 -10.77 11.54
CA ALA A 162 -4.00 -10.41 12.38
C ALA A 162 -3.75 -11.49 13.43
N PHE A 163 -2.50 -11.88 13.62
CA PHE A 163 -2.09 -12.92 14.58
C PHE A 163 -2.62 -12.68 16.00
N ASN A 164 -2.62 -11.43 16.47
CA ASN A 164 -3.11 -11.08 17.81
C ASN A 164 -4.62 -11.27 18.01
N LYS A 165 -5.39 -11.38 16.92
CA LYS A 165 -6.86 -11.54 16.95
C LYS A 165 -7.30 -12.93 16.50
N GLN A 166 -6.63 -13.51 15.50
CA GLN A 166 -7.00 -14.75 14.82
C GLN A 166 -5.74 -15.58 14.53
N PRO A 167 -5.03 -16.08 15.57
CA PRO A 167 -3.73 -16.77 15.41
C PRO A 167 -3.81 -18.08 14.62
N GLU A 168 -5.00 -18.66 14.51
CA GLU A 168 -5.27 -19.89 13.75
C GLU A 168 -5.50 -19.66 12.26
N ARG A 169 -5.57 -18.40 11.81
CA ARG A 169 -5.84 -18.05 10.41
C ARG A 169 -4.57 -17.62 9.69
N ASP A 170 -4.45 -18.05 8.44
CA ASP A 170 -3.42 -17.60 7.51
C ASP A 170 -4.02 -16.74 6.40
N ILE A 171 -3.18 -16.36 5.43
CA ILE A 171 -3.58 -15.56 4.27
C ILE A 171 -3.54 -16.32 2.94
N ASN A 172 -3.49 -17.65 2.96
CA ASN A 172 -3.29 -18.45 1.76
C ASN A 172 -4.48 -18.34 0.78
N ASP A 173 -5.69 -18.21 1.34
CA ASP A 173 -6.95 -18.11 0.60
C ASP A 173 -7.29 -16.68 0.15
N TRP A 174 -6.33 -15.73 0.18
CA TRP A 174 -6.59 -14.32 -0.14
C TRP A 174 -7.31 -14.11 -1.48
N LYS A 175 -7.02 -14.96 -2.47
CA LYS A 175 -7.58 -14.86 -3.82
C LYS A 175 -9.04 -15.29 -3.84
N THR A 176 -9.37 -16.44 -3.24
CA THR A 176 -10.75 -16.94 -3.18
C THR A 176 -11.63 -16.12 -2.23
N LYS A 177 -11.02 -15.42 -1.27
CA LYS A 177 -11.66 -14.44 -0.40
C LYS A 177 -11.73 -13.02 -0.98
N GLU A 178 -11.22 -12.82 -2.19
CA GLU A 178 -11.23 -11.53 -2.90
C GLU A 178 -10.58 -10.38 -2.10
N TRP A 179 -9.61 -10.69 -1.23
CA TRP A 179 -8.98 -9.68 -0.38
C TRP A 179 -8.19 -8.65 -1.17
N LYS A 180 -7.48 -9.08 -2.23
CA LYS A 180 -6.82 -8.16 -3.16
C LYS A 180 -7.84 -7.16 -3.74
N ALA A 181 -8.96 -7.64 -4.26
CA ALA A 181 -9.99 -6.78 -4.84
C ALA A 181 -10.58 -5.82 -3.79
N THR A 182 -10.77 -6.31 -2.56
CA THR A 182 -11.27 -5.53 -1.43
C THR A 182 -10.30 -4.41 -1.03
N THR A 183 -9.00 -4.66 -1.01
CA THR A 183 -7.99 -3.68 -0.55
C THR A 183 -7.41 -2.81 -1.68
N TYR A 184 -7.60 -3.18 -2.95
CA TYR A 184 -6.89 -2.57 -4.08
C TYR A 184 -7.03 -1.05 -4.15
N TRP A 185 -8.26 -0.56 -3.96
CA TRP A 185 -8.61 0.86 -4.00
C TRP A 185 -8.82 1.48 -2.61
N SER A 186 -8.52 0.73 -1.54
CA SER A 186 -8.86 1.17 -0.17
C SER A 186 -8.02 2.33 0.36
N TRP A 187 -6.90 2.63 -0.29
CA TRP A 187 -6.12 3.85 -0.03
C TRP A 187 -6.90 5.13 -0.34
N LEU A 188 -7.98 5.07 -1.13
CA LEU A 188 -8.89 6.21 -1.30
C LEU A 188 -9.60 6.58 0.00
N ASN A 189 -9.64 5.71 1.02
CA ASN A 189 -10.12 6.09 2.35
C ASN A 189 -9.23 7.10 3.07
N GLU A 190 -8.01 7.29 2.60
CA GLU A 190 -6.97 8.07 3.27
C GLU A 190 -6.69 9.41 2.56
N VAL A 191 -7.19 9.59 1.34
CA VAL A 191 -6.97 10.82 0.56
C VAL A 191 -7.96 11.92 0.92
N SER A 192 -7.47 13.15 0.86
CA SER A 192 -8.31 14.32 1.08
C SER A 192 -9.17 14.62 -0.16
N VAL A 193 -10.44 14.92 0.06
CA VAL A 193 -11.42 15.32 -0.96
C VAL A 193 -12.05 16.63 -0.49
N ASP A 194 -12.24 17.59 -1.41
CA ASP A 194 -12.73 18.94 -1.08
C ASP A 194 -11.98 19.64 0.06
N GLY A 195 -10.67 19.37 0.19
CA GLY A 195 -9.82 19.93 1.25
C GLY A 195 -10.09 19.38 2.65
N LYS A 196 -10.89 18.31 2.77
CA LYS A 196 -11.20 17.65 4.03
C LYS A 196 -10.41 16.35 4.15
N THR A 197 -9.83 16.13 5.33
CA THR A 197 -9.27 14.83 5.66
C THR A 197 -10.40 13.83 5.90
N PRO A 198 -10.25 12.56 5.49
CA PRO A 198 -11.33 11.57 5.57
C PRO A 198 -11.67 11.15 7.00
N HIS A 199 -10.73 11.31 7.93
CA HIS A 199 -10.93 11.11 9.37
C HIS A 199 -10.08 12.09 10.19
N GLU A 200 -10.45 12.27 11.45
CA GLU A 200 -9.67 13.02 12.43
C GLU A 200 -8.47 12.19 12.89
N PRO A 201 -7.34 12.81 13.27
CA PRO A 201 -6.20 12.10 13.84
C PRO A 201 -6.63 11.25 15.05
N VAL A 202 -6.24 9.98 15.07
CA VAL A 202 -6.51 9.08 16.22
C VAL A 202 -5.78 9.56 17.48
N VAL A 203 -4.61 10.18 17.30
CA VAL A 203 -3.78 10.73 18.38
C VAL A 203 -3.24 12.10 17.94
N GLU A 204 -3.38 13.10 18.82
CA GLU A 204 -2.81 14.44 18.60
C GLU A 204 -1.61 14.72 19.51
N GLY A 205 -0.48 15.10 18.90
CA GLY A 205 0.78 15.39 19.61
C GLY A 205 1.54 14.14 20.06
N PHE A 206 2.55 14.33 20.91
CA PHE A 206 3.34 13.22 21.44
C PHE A 206 2.70 12.67 22.71
N TRP A 207 2.70 11.34 22.88
CA TRP A 207 2.14 10.68 24.05
C TRP A 207 3.16 9.71 24.65
N ARG A 208 3.24 9.69 25.98
CA ARG A 208 4.08 8.77 26.75
C ARG A 208 3.35 8.40 28.03
N ASP A 209 3.33 7.11 28.36
CA ASP A 209 2.69 6.58 29.58
C ASP A 209 1.21 7.04 29.74
N GLY A 210 0.46 7.07 28.63
CA GLY A 210 -0.94 7.47 28.60
C GLY A 210 -1.21 8.96 28.79
N LYS A 211 -0.19 9.82 28.76
CA LYS A 211 -0.32 11.28 28.87
C LYS A 211 0.32 11.96 27.67
N LYS A 212 -0.26 13.10 27.26
CA LYS A 212 0.37 13.97 26.27
C LYS A 212 1.71 14.45 26.83
N TRP A 213 2.79 14.18 26.10
CA TRP A 213 4.14 14.54 26.44
C TRP A 213 4.43 15.96 25.95
N ASP A 214 4.98 16.80 26.84
CA ASP A 214 5.39 18.16 26.51
C ASP A 214 6.70 18.16 25.72
N TYR A 215 6.58 17.83 24.43
CA TYR A 215 7.72 17.80 23.52
C TYR A 215 8.34 19.18 23.33
N ALA A 216 7.53 20.25 23.34
CA ALA A 216 8.01 21.62 23.20
C ALA A 216 8.90 22.00 24.40
N GLY A 217 8.42 21.75 25.63
CA GLY A 217 9.22 21.94 26.84
C GLY A 217 10.49 21.08 26.86
N TYR A 218 10.43 19.83 26.39
CA TYR A 218 11.64 18.99 26.27
C TYR A 218 12.66 19.58 25.28
N LEU A 219 12.22 20.07 24.12
CA LEU A 219 13.11 20.70 23.14
C LEU A 219 13.81 21.95 23.72
N GLU A 220 13.15 22.68 24.62
CA GLU A 220 13.76 23.80 25.33
C GLU A 220 14.88 23.34 26.27
N THR A 221 14.81 22.14 26.85
CA THR A 221 15.89 21.58 27.69
C THR A 221 17.13 21.14 26.92
N LEU A 222 17.04 21.02 25.60
CA LEU A 222 18.16 20.63 24.73
C LEU A 222 18.97 21.84 24.21
N LYS A 223 18.55 23.06 24.53
CA LYS A 223 19.24 24.30 24.20
C LYS A 223 20.19 24.72 25.31
#